data_AF-A0A7G9SFQ3-F1
#
_entry.id   AF-A0A7G9SFQ3-F1
#
_cell.length_a   1.000
_cell.length_b   1.000
_cell.length_c   1.000
_cell.angle_alpha   90.00
_cell.angle_beta   90.00
_cell.angle_gamma   90.00
#
_symmetry.space_group_name_H-M   'P 1'
#
loop_
_entity.id
_entity.type
_entity.pdbx_description
1 polymer ?
#
loop_
_entity_poly.entity_id
_entity_poly.type
_entity_poly.pdbx_seq_one_letter_code
_entity_poly.pdbx_strand_id
1 'polypeptide(L)'
;MATRTQNRSSNRTSSRSGASRSTGDKSRSESRSSNSRSAFSWGDNAGPLIGAALAGVVIGVAANFGRKAIMQGMEASAGEWDEILATEHEMALAIFDKMLATDESQTFKRKMLLMKLTHALDKHAHQEEMVVYPALREAGILVEADQLEAEHGEVKTFLYRLQQMGPDAPNWLETVREFRAAVSQHAHMEEEQVFPNFKKDLNEEQDARITSLVNRDGFWMT
;
A
#
# COMPACT_ATOMS: atom_id res chain seq x y z
N MET A 1 -53.80 39.36 -6.99
CA MET A 1 -54.35 40.37 -6.05
C MET A 1 -54.45 39.72 -4.67
N ALA A 2 -54.38 40.52 -3.59
CA ALA A 2 -54.76 40.16 -2.21
C ALA A 2 -53.99 39.00 -1.49
N THR A 3 -53.65 39.06 -0.20
CA THR A 3 -53.38 40.21 0.70
C THR A 3 -52.33 39.81 1.76
N ARG A 4 -51.54 40.79 2.19
CA ARG A 4 -50.58 40.77 3.32
C ARG A 4 -51.26 40.63 4.68
N THR A 5 -50.66 39.87 5.61
CA THR A 5 -50.66 40.19 7.06
C THR A 5 -49.29 39.91 7.66
N GLN A 6 -48.81 40.81 8.52
CA GLN A 6 -47.64 40.62 9.40
C GLN A 6 -48.13 40.65 10.85
N ASN A 7 -47.41 40.05 11.80
CA ASN A 7 -47.43 40.55 13.17
C ASN A 7 -46.04 40.47 13.85
N ARG A 8 -45.90 41.15 14.98
CA ARG A 8 -44.62 41.56 15.59
C ARG A 8 -44.69 41.46 17.13
N SER A 9 -43.58 41.81 17.78
CA SER A 9 -43.36 41.92 19.24
C SER A 9 -42.91 40.62 19.94
N SER A 10 -41.86 40.52 20.76
CA SER A 10 -40.87 41.44 21.41
C SER A 10 -41.01 41.73 22.92
N ASN A 11 -39.98 41.32 23.67
CA ASN A 11 -39.43 41.86 24.92
C ASN A 11 -38.03 41.18 25.10
N ARG A 12 -36.92 41.78 25.57
CA ARG A 12 -36.64 42.66 26.74
C ARG A 12 -36.76 41.90 28.08
N THR A 13 -35.86 42.03 29.07
CA THR A 13 -34.85 43.08 29.36
C THR A 13 -33.71 42.58 30.30
N SER A 14 -32.56 43.29 30.34
CA SER A 14 -31.64 43.61 31.50
C SER A 14 -31.52 42.68 32.74
N SER A 15 -30.40 42.54 33.47
CA SER A 15 -29.02 43.10 33.49
C SER A 15 -28.17 42.21 34.47
N ARG A 16 -27.08 42.56 35.21
CA ARG A 16 -26.35 43.80 35.59
C ARG A 16 -24.91 43.46 36.06
N SER A 17 -24.11 44.46 36.46
CA SER A 17 -22.71 44.36 36.95
C SER A 17 -22.56 44.68 38.45
N GLY A 18 -21.44 44.26 39.07
CA GLY A 18 -21.00 44.65 40.43
C GLY A 18 -19.80 43.84 40.95
N ALA A 19 -18.93 44.41 41.79
CA ALA A 19 -17.70 43.77 42.29
C ALA A 19 -17.20 44.32 43.65
N SER A 20 -16.34 43.57 44.38
CA SER A 20 -15.03 44.00 44.93
C SER A 20 -14.61 43.31 46.26
N ARG A 21 -13.27 43.26 46.51
CA ARG A 21 -12.56 43.22 47.83
C ARG A 21 -12.75 41.96 48.73
N SER A 22 -11.90 41.64 49.72
CA SER A 22 -10.46 41.92 50.03
C SER A 22 -10.02 41.03 51.23
N THR A 23 -8.71 41.01 51.58
CA THR A 23 -8.03 40.38 52.77
C THR A 23 -8.09 38.83 52.89
N GLY A 24 -7.21 38.12 53.63
CA GLY A 24 -5.91 38.51 54.22
C GLY A 24 -5.32 37.50 55.24
N ASP A 25 -4.07 37.03 55.00
CA ASP A 25 -3.07 36.42 55.92
C ASP A 25 -3.38 35.15 56.77
N LYS A 26 -2.60 34.06 56.60
CA LYS A 26 -1.77 33.39 57.66
C LYS A 26 -1.06 32.06 57.31
N SER A 27 0.28 32.09 57.37
CA SER A 27 1.24 31.12 57.97
C SER A 27 1.31 29.61 57.64
N ARG A 28 2.58 29.15 57.51
CA ARG A 28 3.23 27.85 57.91
C ARG A 28 3.47 26.68 56.91
N SER A 29 4.76 26.33 56.85
CA SER A 29 5.44 25.01 56.68
C SER A 29 5.28 24.14 55.41
N GLU A 30 6.36 24.18 54.63
CA GLU A 30 7.18 23.03 54.15
C GLU A 30 6.73 22.05 53.03
N SER A 31 7.52 22.11 51.95
CA SER A 31 7.93 21.01 51.06
C SER A 31 6.91 20.40 50.08
N ARG A 32 7.15 20.58 48.76
CA ARG A 32 7.65 19.55 47.81
C ARG A 32 7.55 19.99 46.35
N SER A 33 8.37 19.34 45.50
CA SER A 33 8.24 19.16 44.04
C SER A 33 7.71 20.33 43.19
N SER A 34 8.60 20.91 42.39
CA SER A 34 8.23 21.65 41.17
C SER A 34 7.45 20.76 40.19
N ASN A 35 6.34 21.26 39.65
CA ASN A 35 5.71 20.66 38.46
C ASN A 35 5.04 21.74 37.59
N SER A 36 5.69 22.09 36.48
CA SER A 36 5.23 23.16 35.57
C SER A 36 4.36 22.60 34.44
N ARG A 37 3.05 22.72 34.64
CA ARG A 37 1.95 22.73 33.66
C ARG A 37 2.28 22.39 32.18
N SER A 38 1.77 21.24 31.75
CA SER A 38 1.03 21.05 30.48
C SER A 38 1.67 21.54 29.17
N ALA A 39 2.36 20.63 28.48
CA ALA A 39 2.75 20.81 27.08
C ALA A 39 1.65 20.30 26.12
N PHE A 40 1.00 21.22 25.41
CA PHE A 40 0.27 20.94 24.16
C PHE A 40 0.44 22.11 23.19
N SER A 41 1.50 22.03 22.38
CA SER A 41 1.69 22.80 21.15
C SER A 41 2.28 21.84 20.13
N TRP A 42 1.87 21.93 18.86
CA TRP A 42 2.41 21.09 17.80
C TRP A 42 3.88 21.42 17.53
N GLY A 43 4.62 20.44 17.00
CA GLY A 43 6.00 20.61 16.56
C GLY A 43 6.39 19.52 15.57
N ASP A 44 7.23 19.90 14.60
CA ASP A 44 7.89 18.98 13.67
C ASP A 44 8.94 18.09 14.37
N ASN A 45 9.42 17.12 13.60
CA ASN A 45 10.59 16.24 13.81
C ASN A 45 10.33 14.87 14.43
N ALA A 46 10.61 13.87 13.58
CA ALA A 46 10.96 12.48 13.84
C ALA A 46 11.31 12.08 15.30
N GLY A 47 10.51 11.15 15.85
CA GLY A 47 10.96 10.21 16.88
C GLY A 47 11.64 8.98 16.25
N PRO A 48 12.58 8.31 16.95
CA PRO A 48 13.39 7.24 16.37
C PRO A 48 12.68 5.87 16.29
N LEU A 49 13.14 5.04 15.35
CA LEU A 49 12.76 3.65 15.18
C LEU A 49 13.16 2.78 16.40
N ILE A 50 12.17 2.16 17.05
CA ILE A 50 12.33 0.97 17.90
C ILE A 50 11.11 0.08 17.64
N GLY A 51 11.27 -1.08 17.01
CA GLY A 51 10.10 -1.91 16.63
C GLY A 51 10.35 -3.28 15.99
N ALA A 52 11.50 -3.50 15.34
CA ALA A 52 11.92 -4.83 14.89
C ALA A 52 13.44 -4.87 14.77
N ALA A 53 14.06 -5.98 15.18
CA ALA A 53 15.48 -6.23 15.01
C ALA A 53 15.67 -7.43 14.07
N LEU A 54 15.90 -7.15 12.79
CA LEU A 54 16.44 -8.08 11.81
C LEU A 54 17.76 -7.49 11.28
N ALA A 55 18.71 -8.35 10.92
CA ALA A 55 20.13 -8.03 11.04
C ALA A 55 20.69 -7.18 9.88
N GLY A 56 21.29 -6.02 10.18
CA GLY A 56 22.28 -5.41 9.28
C GLY A 56 22.41 -3.88 9.28
N VAL A 57 23.66 -3.41 9.21
CA VAL A 57 24.13 -2.12 8.65
C VAL A 57 23.60 -0.80 9.25
N VAL A 58 24.30 -0.39 10.32
CA VAL A 58 24.92 0.95 10.53
C VAL A 58 24.07 2.25 10.40
N ILE A 59 24.09 3.00 11.50
CA ILE A 59 23.66 4.40 11.63
C ILE A 59 24.51 5.33 10.74
N GLY A 60 23.86 6.13 9.87
CA GLY A 60 24.40 7.43 9.44
C GLY A 60 24.56 7.69 7.95
N VAL A 61 23.46 7.86 7.20
CA VAL A 61 23.47 8.46 5.84
C VAL A 61 22.59 9.71 5.83
N ALA A 62 23.10 10.82 5.25
CA ALA A 62 22.48 12.15 5.36
C ALA A 62 21.08 12.24 4.74
N ALA A 63 20.19 13.03 5.36
CA ALA A 63 18.73 12.93 5.25
C ALA A 63 18.12 12.90 3.82
N ASN A 64 18.74 13.51 2.81
CA ASN A 64 18.24 13.48 1.43
C ASN A 64 18.80 12.34 0.56
N PHE A 65 20.00 11.83 0.85
CA PHE A 65 20.57 10.68 0.13
C PHE A 65 20.26 9.35 0.83
N GLY A 66 20.13 9.37 2.16
CA GLY A 66 19.89 8.19 2.98
C GLY A 66 18.58 7.48 2.69
N ARG A 67 17.48 8.20 2.41
CA ARG A 67 16.18 7.55 2.14
C ARG A 67 16.26 6.61 0.93
N LYS A 68 16.87 7.03 -0.18
CA LYS A 68 16.97 6.17 -1.38
C LYS A 68 17.93 5.00 -1.14
N ALA A 69 19.10 5.27 -0.53
CA ALA A 69 20.07 4.21 -0.21
C ALA A 69 19.55 3.17 0.81
N ILE A 70 18.73 3.58 1.79
CA ILE A 70 18.09 2.67 2.76
C ILE A 70 16.99 1.86 2.09
N MET A 71 16.15 2.48 1.25
CA MET A 71 15.14 1.74 0.48
C MET A 71 15.81 0.72 -0.45
N GLN A 72 16.83 1.11 -1.22
CA GLN A 72 17.61 0.23 -2.08
C GLN A 72 18.38 -0.86 -1.30
N GLY A 73 18.82 -0.58 -0.07
CA GLY A 73 19.48 -1.55 0.80
C GLY A 73 18.50 -2.55 1.43
N MET A 74 17.24 -2.15 1.66
CA MET A 74 16.16 -3.05 2.09
C MET A 74 15.64 -3.90 0.93
N GLU A 75 15.51 -3.30 -0.26
CA GLU A 75 15.12 -3.93 -1.53
C GLU A 75 16.16 -4.98 -1.97
N ALA A 76 17.46 -4.67 -1.88
CA ALA A 76 18.56 -5.63 -2.01
C ALA A 76 18.69 -6.64 -0.84
N SER A 77 17.69 -6.70 0.06
CA SER A 77 17.55 -7.71 1.11
C SER A 77 16.13 -8.30 1.17
N ALA A 78 15.30 -8.07 0.14
CA ALA A 78 13.87 -8.38 0.14
C ALA A 78 13.54 -9.86 -0.19
N GLY A 79 14.45 -10.78 0.13
CA GLY A 79 14.36 -12.18 -0.24
C GLY A 79 14.99 -12.50 -1.60
N GLU A 80 14.88 -13.77 -2.01
CA GLU A 80 15.19 -14.20 -3.37
C GLU A 80 14.03 -13.87 -4.33
N TRP A 81 14.23 -14.07 -5.63
CA TRP A 81 13.29 -13.66 -6.69
C TRP A 81 11.85 -14.17 -6.49
N ASP A 82 11.68 -15.40 -5.99
CA ASP A 82 10.39 -16.02 -5.66
C ASP A 82 9.70 -15.35 -4.47
N GLU A 83 10.44 -14.96 -3.43
CA GLU A 83 9.90 -14.20 -2.29
C GLU A 83 9.46 -12.78 -2.70
N ILE A 84 10.18 -12.18 -3.65
CA ILE A 84 9.85 -10.86 -4.23
C ILE A 84 8.54 -10.94 -5.03
N LEU A 85 8.38 -11.93 -5.91
CA LEU A 85 7.18 -12.08 -6.74
C LEU A 85 5.96 -12.49 -5.89
N ALA A 86 6.12 -13.36 -4.89
CA ALA A 86 5.06 -13.67 -3.93
C ALA A 86 4.61 -12.43 -3.12
N THR A 87 5.54 -11.51 -2.80
CA THR A 87 5.20 -10.22 -2.18
C THR A 87 4.41 -9.32 -3.15
N GLU A 88 4.69 -9.39 -4.45
CA GLU A 88 3.94 -8.67 -5.48
C GLU A 88 2.53 -9.25 -5.69
N HIS A 89 2.37 -10.58 -5.63
CA HIS A 89 1.06 -11.24 -5.57
C HIS A 89 0.24 -10.79 -4.35
N GLU A 90 0.81 -10.76 -3.14
CA GLU A 90 0.09 -10.26 -1.95
C GLU A 90 -0.35 -8.81 -2.15
N MET A 91 0.53 -7.95 -2.69
CA MET A 91 0.20 -6.55 -2.98
C MET A 91 -0.94 -6.42 -4.02
N ALA A 92 -0.93 -7.22 -5.09
CA ALA A 92 -1.97 -7.23 -6.11
C ALA A 92 -3.32 -7.72 -5.55
N LEU A 93 -3.34 -8.85 -4.83
CA LEU A 93 -4.53 -9.39 -4.16
C LEU A 93 -5.08 -8.40 -3.11
N ALA A 94 -4.20 -7.71 -2.38
CA ALA A 94 -4.59 -6.65 -1.47
C ALA A 94 -5.13 -5.40 -2.20
N ILE A 95 -4.87 -5.17 -3.49
CA ILE A 95 -5.56 -4.14 -4.30
C ILE A 95 -6.94 -4.65 -4.73
N PHE A 96 -7.06 -5.91 -5.17
CA PHE A 96 -8.34 -6.54 -5.47
C PHE A 96 -9.32 -6.48 -4.28
N ASP A 97 -8.86 -6.77 -3.06
CA ASP A 97 -9.73 -6.72 -1.87
C ASP A 97 -10.21 -5.28 -1.58
N LYS A 98 -9.36 -4.28 -1.83
CA LYS A 98 -9.74 -2.85 -1.75
C LYS A 98 -10.73 -2.44 -2.85
N MET A 99 -10.73 -3.13 -4.00
CA MET A 99 -11.70 -2.96 -5.09
C MET A 99 -13.03 -3.64 -4.77
N LEU A 100 -13.01 -4.87 -4.23
CA LEU A 100 -14.22 -5.59 -3.79
C LEU A 100 -14.92 -4.87 -2.63
N ALA A 101 -14.17 -4.16 -1.78
CA ALA A 101 -14.68 -3.23 -0.77
C ALA A 101 -15.10 -1.86 -1.36
N THR A 102 -15.78 -1.82 -2.51
CA THR A 102 -16.37 -0.61 -3.11
C THR A 102 -17.80 -0.82 -3.57
N ASP A 103 -18.71 0.11 -3.24
CA ASP A 103 -20.02 0.21 -3.87
C ASP A 103 -19.97 1.02 -5.19
N GLU A 104 -21.08 1.02 -5.93
CA GLU A 104 -21.23 1.66 -7.24
C GLU A 104 -21.05 3.19 -7.24
N SER A 105 -21.27 3.88 -6.11
CA SER A 105 -21.05 5.32 -6.02
C SER A 105 -19.55 5.69 -5.99
N GLN A 106 -18.68 4.75 -5.66
CA GLN A 106 -17.24 4.97 -5.44
C GLN A 106 -16.42 4.97 -6.74
N THR A 107 -17.00 5.43 -7.86
CA THR A 107 -16.44 5.37 -9.22
C THR A 107 -15.01 5.88 -9.33
N PHE A 108 -14.70 7.02 -8.68
CA PHE A 108 -13.34 7.58 -8.65
C PHE A 108 -12.35 6.68 -7.90
N LYS A 109 -12.73 6.12 -6.74
CA LYS A 109 -11.91 5.17 -5.97
C LYS A 109 -11.68 3.89 -6.79
N ARG A 110 -12.72 3.36 -7.45
CA ARG A 110 -12.61 2.22 -8.36
C ARG A 110 -11.62 2.47 -9.50
N LYS A 111 -11.69 3.63 -10.17
CA LYS A 111 -10.72 4.03 -11.21
C LYS A 111 -9.29 4.14 -10.67
N MET A 112 -9.10 4.76 -9.51
CA MET A 112 -7.78 4.91 -8.89
C MET A 112 -7.19 3.60 -8.38
N LEU A 113 -8.01 2.61 -8.01
CA LEU A 113 -7.56 1.26 -7.66
C LEU A 113 -7.23 0.43 -8.90
N LEU A 114 -8.08 0.48 -9.95
CA LEU A 114 -7.81 -0.20 -11.21
C LEU A 114 -6.50 0.28 -11.83
N MET A 115 -6.24 1.59 -11.85
CA MET A 115 -4.97 2.16 -12.35
C MET A 115 -3.74 1.67 -11.56
N LYS A 116 -3.88 1.45 -10.24
CA LYS A 116 -2.82 0.88 -9.41
C LYS A 116 -2.63 -0.61 -9.65
N LEU A 117 -3.72 -1.35 -9.86
CA LEU A 117 -3.68 -2.77 -10.19
C LEU A 117 -3.01 -3.00 -11.56
N THR A 118 -3.37 -2.20 -12.58
CA THR A 118 -2.72 -2.20 -13.90
C THR A 118 -1.21 -2.06 -13.74
N HIS A 119 -0.74 -0.98 -13.11
CA HIS A 119 0.70 -0.74 -12.94
C HIS A 119 1.43 -1.80 -12.10
N ALA A 120 0.79 -2.36 -11.07
CA ALA A 120 1.39 -3.44 -10.28
C ALA A 120 1.56 -4.72 -11.11
N LEU A 121 0.53 -5.12 -11.85
CA LEU A 121 0.56 -6.31 -12.71
C LEU A 121 1.46 -6.11 -13.94
N ASP A 122 1.49 -4.92 -14.55
CA ASP A 122 2.39 -4.61 -15.67
C ASP A 122 3.87 -4.69 -15.25
N LYS A 123 4.20 -4.34 -13.99
CA LYS A 123 5.55 -4.39 -13.42
C LYS A 123 5.98 -5.83 -13.13
N HIS A 124 5.14 -6.56 -12.40
CA HIS A 124 5.29 -7.98 -12.04
C HIS A 124 5.41 -8.86 -13.28
N ALA A 125 4.43 -8.80 -14.20
CA ALA A 125 4.46 -9.58 -15.44
C ALA A 125 5.68 -9.30 -16.33
N HIS A 126 6.26 -8.08 -16.26
CA HIS A 126 7.50 -7.77 -16.96
C HIS A 126 8.72 -8.47 -16.35
N GLN A 127 8.77 -8.62 -15.02
CA GLN A 127 9.82 -9.38 -14.34
C GLN A 127 9.76 -10.87 -14.73
N GLU A 128 8.57 -11.45 -14.84
CA GLU A 128 8.44 -12.84 -15.29
C GLU A 128 8.70 -13.03 -16.80
N GLU A 129 8.03 -12.25 -17.66
CA GLU A 129 8.14 -12.37 -19.13
C GLU A 129 9.59 -12.13 -19.62
N MET A 130 10.36 -11.28 -18.93
CA MET A 130 11.75 -10.97 -19.30
C MET A 130 12.83 -11.79 -18.59
N VAL A 131 12.53 -12.39 -17.43
CA VAL A 131 13.53 -13.10 -16.61
C VAL A 131 13.12 -14.52 -16.27
N VAL A 132 11.99 -14.71 -15.57
CA VAL A 132 11.60 -16.02 -15.02
C VAL A 132 11.21 -17.00 -16.12
N TYR A 133 10.31 -16.64 -17.03
CA TYR A 133 9.83 -17.55 -18.07
C TYR A 133 10.94 -17.91 -19.09
N PRO A 134 11.85 -16.99 -19.49
CA PRO A 134 13.07 -17.37 -20.20
C PRO A 134 13.98 -18.34 -19.44
N ALA A 135 14.15 -18.17 -18.13
CA ALA A 135 15.01 -19.04 -17.32
C ALA A 135 14.39 -20.45 -17.09
N LEU A 136 13.06 -20.54 -16.89
CA LEU A 136 12.31 -21.80 -16.91
C LEU A 136 12.53 -22.55 -18.23
N ARG A 137 12.46 -21.83 -19.37
CA ARG A 137 12.68 -22.42 -20.70
C ARG A 137 14.13 -22.85 -20.93
N GLU A 138 15.12 -22.14 -20.40
CA GLU A 138 16.54 -22.57 -20.42
C GLU A 138 16.76 -23.85 -19.59
N ALA A 139 16.06 -24.01 -18.47
CA ALA A 139 16.03 -25.24 -17.67
C ALA A 139 15.18 -26.38 -18.28
N GLY A 140 14.48 -26.14 -19.40
CA GLY A 140 13.63 -27.13 -20.07
C GLY A 140 12.21 -27.28 -19.48
N ILE A 141 11.82 -26.39 -18.57
CA ILE A 141 10.48 -26.32 -17.96
C ILE A 141 9.55 -25.55 -18.92
N LEU A 142 9.32 -26.14 -20.10
CA LEU A 142 8.69 -25.48 -21.25
C LEU A 142 7.16 -25.35 -21.10
N VAL A 143 6.49 -26.38 -20.56
CA VAL A 143 5.02 -26.46 -20.57
C VAL A 143 4.42 -25.45 -19.59
N GLU A 144 5.02 -25.34 -18.41
CA GLU A 144 4.64 -24.41 -17.37
C GLU A 144 4.93 -22.97 -17.80
N ALA A 145 6.09 -22.69 -18.39
CA ALA A 145 6.42 -21.35 -18.90
C ALA A 145 5.47 -20.88 -20.02
N ASP A 146 5.10 -21.77 -20.95
CA ASP A 146 4.14 -21.47 -22.02
C ASP A 146 2.70 -21.31 -21.48
N GLN A 147 2.32 -22.00 -20.40
CA GLN A 147 1.03 -21.85 -19.72
C GLN A 147 0.94 -20.52 -18.96
N LEU A 148 1.98 -20.14 -18.20
CA LEU A 148 2.00 -18.91 -17.42
C LEU A 148 1.98 -17.66 -18.33
N GLU A 149 2.73 -17.66 -19.43
CA GLU A 149 2.68 -16.58 -20.43
C GLU A 149 1.30 -16.47 -21.11
N ALA A 150 0.56 -17.58 -21.26
CA ALA A 150 -0.82 -17.55 -21.75
C ALA A 150 -1.80 -16.93 -20.73
N GLU A 151 -1.61 -17.20 -19.42
CA GLU A 151 -2.42 -16.61 -18.34
C GLU A 151 -2.24 -15.09 -18.27
N HIS A 152 -1.04 -14.56 -18.56
CA HIS A 152 -0.83 -13.12 -18.73
C HIS A 152 -1.64 -12.51 -19.90
N GLY A 153 -1.97 -13.29 -20.93
CA GLY A 153 -2.93 -12.90 -21.96
C GLY A 153 -4.36 -12.70 -21.42
N GLU A 154 -4.78 -13.53 -20.46
CA GLU A 154 -6.07 -13.39 -19.78
C GLU A 154 -6.08 -12.19 -18.81
N VAL A 155 -4.99 -11.98 -18.06
CA VAL A 155 -4.78 -10.79 -17.21
C VAL A 155 -4.96 -9.49 -18.03
N LYS A 156 -4.29 -9.39 -19.17
CA LYS A 156 -4.38 -8.25 -20.10
C LYS A 156 -5.81 -8.08 -20.65
N THR A 157 -6.53 -9.18 -20.85
CA THR A 157 -7.95 -9.18 -21.26
C THR A 157 -8.90 -8.68 -20.15
N PHE A 158 -8.71 -9.09 -18.90
CA PHE A 158 -9.49 -8.58 -17.76
C PHE A 158 -9.28 -7.08 -17.53
N LEU A 159 -8.03 -6.61 -17.61
CA LEU A 159 -7.70 -5.18 -17.50
C LEU A 159 -8.42 -4.36 -18.56
N TYR A 160 -8.38 -4.79 -19.83
CA TYR A 160 -9.14 -4.16 -20.92
C TYR A 160 -10.65 -4.16 -20.64
N ARG A 161 -11.23 -5.31 -20.25
CA ARG A 161 -12.67 -5.45 -19.95
C ARG A 161 -13.11 -4.48 -18.84
N LEU A 162 -12.33 -4.35 -17.76
CA LEU A 162 -12.62 -3.43 -16.65
C LEU A 162 -12.46 -1.94 -17.02
N GLN A 163 -11.51 -1.61 -17.89
CA GLN A 163 -11.35 -0.25 -18.41
C GLN A 163 -12.52 0.16 -19.32
N GLN A 164 -12.97 -0.75 -20.19
CA GLN A 164 -13.99 -0.46 -21.21
C GLN A 164 -15.43 -0.42 -20.67
N MET A 165 -15.77 -1.20 -19.64
CA MET A 165 -17.14 -1.19 -19.08
C MET A 165 -17.45 0.03 -18.21
N GLY A 166 -16.43 0.70 -17.66
CA GLY A 166 -16.57 1.79 -16.71
C GLY A 166 -16.70 1.32 -15.25
N PRO A 167 -16.24 2.13 -14.27
CA PRO A 167 -16.24 1.77 -12.85
C PRO A 167 -17.65 1.74 -12.22
N ASP A 168 -18.66 2.26 -12.91
CA ASP A 168 -20.07 2.30 -12.56
C ASP A 168 -20.90 1.13 -13.15
N ALA A 169 -20.28 0.24 -13.94
CA ALA A 169 -20.97 -0.91 -14.51
C ALA A 169 -21.55 -1.85 -13.42
N PRO A 170 -22.81 -2.33 -13.53
CA PRO A 170 -23.41 -3.23 -12.54
C PRO A 170 -22.62 -4.53 -12.31
N ASN A 171 -21.99 -5.07 -13.36
CA ASN A 171 -21.14 -6.26 -13.32
C ASN A 171 -19.64 -5.97 -13.10
N TRP A 172 -19.28 -4.75 -12.68
CA TRP A 172 -17.89 -4.40 -12.38
C TRP A 172 -17.33 -5.26 -11.25
N LEU A 173 -18.06 -5.36 -10.12
CA LEU A 173 -17.64 -6.20 -8.98
C LEU A 173 -17.62 -7.70 -9.30
N GLU A 174 -18.45 -8.17 -10.23
CA GLU A 174 -18.44 -9.55 -10.72
C GLU A 174 -17.15 -9.83 -11.49
N THR A 175 -16.85 -8.97 -12.48
CA THR A 175 -15.61 -9.01 -13.26
C THR A 175 -14.35 -8.90 -12.39
N VAL A 176 -14.38 -8.10 -11.31
CA VAL A 176 -13.27 -8.00 -10.35
C VAL A 176 -13.10 -9.29 -9.52
N ARG A 177 -14.17 -10.04 -9.24
CA ARG A 177 -14.06 -11.37 -8.57
C ARG A 177 -13.50 -12.42 -9.51
N GLU A 178 -13.97 -12.46 -10.76
CA GLU A 178 -13.43 -13.34 -11.82
C GLU A 178 -11.91 -13.11 -11.97
N PHE A 179 -11.50 -11.84 -12.11
CA PHE A 179 -10.10 -11.47 -12.29
C PHE A 179 -9.24 -11.76 -11.06
N ARG A 180 -9.73 -11.48 -9.84
CA ARG A 180 -9.03 -11.84 -8.59
C ARG A 180 -8.84 -13.37 -8.49
N ALA A 181 -9.82 -14.16 -8.92
CA ALA A 181 -9.72 -15.62 -8.88
C ALA A 181 -8.64 -16.13 -9.84
N ALA A 182 -8.56 -15.58 -11.06
CA ALA A 182 -7.50 -15.91 -12.02
C ALA A 182 -6.10 -15.58 -11.46
N VAL A 183 -5.86 -14.34 -11.01
CA VAL A 183 -4.57 -13.94 -10.43
C VAL A 183 -4.23 -14.74 -9.17
N SER A 184 -5.22 -15.08 -8.34
CA SER A 184 -5.02 -15.93 -7.15
C SER A 184 -4.75 -17.41 -7.48
N GLN A 185 -5.11 -17.88 -8.67
CA GLN A 185 -4.81 -19.24 -9.14
C GLN A 185 -3.42 -19.30 -9.79
N HIS A 186 -3.07 -18.28 -10.57
CA HIS A 186 -1.74 -18.06 -11.15
C HIS A 186 -0.66 -18.06 -10.06
N ALA A 187 -0.79 -17.15 -9.09
CA ALA A 187 0.11 -17.04 -7.94
C ALA A 187 0.30 -18.37 -7.19
N HIS A 188 -0.80 -19.10 -6.96
CA HIS A 188 -0.76 -20.40 -6.29
C HIS A 188 -0.12 -21.51 -7.15
N MET A 189 -0.16 -21.41 -8.48
CA MET A 189 0.59 -22.34 -9.35
C MET A 189 2.08 -22.06 -9.27
N GLU A 190 2.47 -20.79 -9.30
CA GLU A 190 3.87 -20.38 -9.25
C GLU A 190 4.51 -20.66 -7.88
N GLU A 191 3.93 -20.12 -6.80
CA GLU A 191 4.48 -20.16 -5.44
C GLU A 191 4.60 -21.57 -4.85
N GLU A 192 3.67 -22.47 -5.15
CA GLU A 192 3.59 -23.81 -4.52
C GLU A 192 4.03 -24.95 -5.46
N GLN A 193 4.15 -24.70 -6.77
CA GLN A 193 4.49 -25.74 -7.74
C GLN A 193 5.67 -25.35 -8.66
N VAL A 194 5.56 -24.27 -9.43
CA VAL A 194 6.56 -23.95 -10.47
C VAL A 194 7.87 -23.45 -9.88
N PHE A 195 7.84 -22.41 -9.04
CA PHE A 195 9.06 -21.85 -8.44
C PHE A 195 9.74 -22.86 -7.50
N PRO A 196 9.04 -23.56 -6.58
CA PRO A 196 9.67 -24.59 -5.75
C PRO A 196 10.14 -25.81 -6.53
N ASN A 197 9.70 -26.02 -7.77
CA ASN A 197 10.29 -27.03 -8.65
C ASN A 197 11.56 -26.53 -9.32
N PHE A 198 11.49 -25.37 -9.98
CA PHE A 198 12.62 -24.76 -10.67
C PHE A 198 13.83 -24.55 -9.75
N LYS A 199 13.63 -24.04 -8.53
CA LYS A 199 14.71 -23.80 -7.55
C LYS A 199 15.43 -25.07 -7.07
N LYS A 200 14.93 -26.28 -7.36
CA LYS A 200 15.66 -27.54 -7.09
C LYS A 200 16.81 -27.78 -8.08
N ASP A 201 16.69 -27.25 -9.29
CA ASP A 201 17.65 -27.44 -10.39
C ASP A 201 18.63 -26.25 -10.52
N LEU A 202 18.46 -25.21 -9.70
CA LEU A 202 19.35 -24.05 -9.61
C LEU A 202 20.46 -24.26 -8.57
N ASN A 203 21.67 -23.77 -8.88
CA ASN A 203 22.71 -23.53 -7.88
C ASN A 203 22.69 -22.07 -7.38
N GLU A 204 23.39 -21.80 -6.27
CA GLU A 204 23.45 -20.49 -5.60
C GLU A 204 23.81 -19.31 -6.55
N GLU A 205 24.68 -19.53 -7.54
CA GLU A 205 25.05 -18.49 -8.52
C GLU A 205 23.96 -18.25 -9.57
N GLN A 206 23.11 -19.24 -9.85
CA GLN A 206 21.97 -19.08 -10.77
C GLN A 206 20.80 -18.40 -10.06
N ASP A 207 20.49 -18.80 -8.82
CA ASP A 207 19.38 -18.24 -8.04
C ASP A 207 19.62 -16.75 -7.77
N ALA A 208 20.79 -16.39 -7.21
CA ALA A 208 21.17 -15.00 -6.96
C ALA A 208 21.29 -14.15 -8.25
N ARG A 209 21.58 -14.79 -9.40
CA ARG A 209 21.58 -14.13 -10.72
C ARG A 209 20.16 -13.80 -11.19
N ILE A 210 19.20 -14.71 -11.00
CA ILE A 210 17.78 -14.45 -11.29
C ILE A 210 17.26 -13.35 -10.35
N THR A 211 17.56 -13.43 -9.05
CA THR A 211 17.25 -12.36 -8.07
C THR A 211 17.83 -11.01 -8.47
N SER A 212 19.06 -10.94 -8.98
CA SER A 212 19.63 -9.70 -9.48
C SER A 212 18.95 -9.16 -10.75
N LEU A 213 18.44 -10.03 -11.63
CA LEU A 213 17.74 -9.65 -12.86
C LEU A 213 16.30 -9.18 -12.56
N VAL A 214 15.54 -9.91 -11.72
CA VAL A 214 14.18 -9.53 -11.30
C VAL A 214 14.18 -8.17 -10.59
N ASN A 215 15.12 -7.92 -9.66
CA ASN A 215 15.28 -6.62 -9.03
C ASN A 215 15.59 -5.49 -10.03
N ARG A 216 16.44 -5.76 -11.04
CA ARG A 216 16.83 -4.78 -12.07
C ARG A 216 15.64 -4.37 -12.93
N ASP A 217 14.85 -5.33 -13.40
CA ASP A 217 13.76 -5.07 -14.35
C ASP A 217 12.53 -4.52 -13.63
N GLY A 218 12.29 -4.96 -12.39
CA GLY A 218 11.31 -4.32 -11.51
C GLY A 218 11.62 -2.85 -11.22
N PHE A 219 12.89 -2.49 -11.01
CA PHE A 219 13.31 -1.09 -10.82
C PHE A 219 13.14 -0.22 -12.09
N TRP A 220 13.12 -0.81 -13.29
CA TRP A 220 12.87 -0.05 -14.52
C TRP A 220 11.40 0.38 -14.67
N MET A 221 10.49 -0.35 -14.02
CA MET A 221 9.04 -0.16 -14.11
C MET A 221 8.42 0.76 -13.01
N THR A 222 9.21 1.35 -12.10
CA THR A 222 8.73 2.22 -11.00
C THR A 222 8.80 3.73 -11.29
#